data_AF-A0A6A2Y8C2-F1
#
_entry.id   AF-A0A6A2Y8C2-F1
#
_cell.length_a   1.000
_cell.length_b   1.000
_cell.length_c   1.000
_cell.angle_alpha   90.00
_cell.angle_beta   90.00
_cell.angle_gamma   90.00
#
_symmetry.space_group_name_H-M   'P 1'
#
loop_
_entity.id
_entity.type
_entity.pdbx_description
1 polymer ?
#
loop_
_entity_poly.entity_id
_entity_poly.type
_entity_poly.pdbx_seq_one_letter_code
_entity_poly.pdbx_strand_id
1 'polypeptide(L)'
;MGKQDVEQLDAPMILAVKGHLKETRNPVAYELAKHLKYPLIDQDVTTPSPQASQDLDDISFGIALAIASLQLKVLQLGVIVSTPLSQRSHLDKLKEQAKSDGAVLVIIQCLPKDKNSDFTLEGVPRFTVDTRKRTFDAEEFISDELDKVRKRSHRHLHPLMFINNTIAESEVKCSRCQKSTSGPYYQCFLGCDEYLFDKACAELPSDIEIVGKKCPDYLRRSQPEYLFPKDVRRKCKICEDKGKEFSDSCHDCLFQTNMKGKFLPIIANHESHAHPLNLLMMPLSYNYEYRCSGCGDFGHSISYRCYDCNFNLHVGCILLPRTISYDYDKHPLRLTYDSLEQSYLDKSHCEACKKERNPAHWFYYCPACESTTHLDCVTNQSIRS
;
A
#
# COMPACT_ATOMS: atom_id res chain seq x y z
N MET A 1 -17.47 4.98 23.75
CA MET A 1 -18.26 4.47 22.60
C MET A 1 -18.11 5.46 21.46
N GLY A 2 -17.62 4.97 20.32
CA GLY A 2 -17.34 5.78 19.12
C GLY A 2 -16.12 5.21 18.41
N LYS A 3 -16.34 4.13 17.64
CA LYS A 3 -15.34 3.57 16.72
C LYS A 3 -14.93 4.67 15.74
N GLN A 4 -13.65 5.01 15.70
CA GLN A 4 -13.05 5.62 14.51
C GLN A 4 -12.34 4.49 13.79
N ASP A 5 -13.07 3.87 12.86
CA ASP A 5 -12.49 3.02 11.84
C ASP A 5 -11.58 3.92 10.98
N VAL A 6 -10.27 3.65 11.00
CA VAL A 6 -9.32 4.29 10.09
C VAL A 6 -9.52 3.62 8.74
N GLU A 7 -10.37 4.23 7.91
CA GLU A 7 -10.60 3.83 6.52
C GLU A 7 -9.27 3.79 5.76
N GLN A 8 -8.92 2.61 5.24
CA GLN A 8 -8.03 2.50 4.08
C GLN A 8 -8.73 3.19 2.92
N LEU A 9 -8.33 4.41 2.58
CA LEU A 9 -8.87 5.15 1.44
C LEU A 9 -8.36 4.52 0.13
N ASP A 10 -9.12 3.57 -0.41
CA ASP A 10 -9.10 3.24 -1.83
C ASP A 10 -9.44 4.51 -2.62
N ALA A 11 -8.50 4.99 -3.45
CA ALA A 11 -8.79 6.12 -4.34
C ALA A 11 -9.91 5.71 -5.33
N PRO A 12 -11.04 6.42 -5.37
CA PRO A 12 -12.15 6.03 -6.23
C PRO A 12 -11.77 6.16 -7.72
N MET A 13 -12.37 5.35 -8.59
CA MET A 13 -12.06 5.36 -10.03
C MET A 13 -13.14 6.09 -10.83
N ILE A 14 -12.72 6.78 -11.90
CA ILE A 14 -13.61 7.24 -12.97
C ILE A 14 -13.37 6.33 -14.18
N LEU A 15 -14.38 5.54 -14.54
CA LEU A 15 -14.36 4.74 -15.77
C LEU A 15 -15.13 5.48 -16.86
N ALA A 16 -14.40 6.18 -17.73
CA ALA A 16 -14.99 6.91 -18.85
C ALA A 16 -15.14 5.96 -20.05
N VAL A 17 -16.37 5.51 -20.29
CA VAL A 17 -16.72 4.64 -21.43
C VAL A 17 -17.04 5.53 -22.62
N LYS A 18 -16.18 5.48 -23.63
CA LYS A 18 -16.18 6.33 -24.82
C LYS A 18 -16.59 5.54 -26.06
N GLY A 19 -17.48 6.10 -26.88
CA GLY A 19 -17.84 5.53 -28.17
C GLY A 19 -18.85 6.39 -28.92
N HIS A 20 -18.74 6.42 -30.25
CA HIS A 20 -19.65 7.19 -31.11
C HIS A 20 -21.06 6.55 -31.18
N LEU A 21 -21.14 5.21 -31.14
CA LEU A 21 -22.40 4.49 -31.26
C LEU A 21 -22.91 4.04 -29.89
N LYS A 22 -24.13 4.47 -29.55
CA LYS A 22 -24.81 4.11 -28.30
C LYS A 22 -24.93 2.60 -28.15
N GLU A 23 -25.23 1.87 -29.22
CA GLU A 23 -25.39 0.41 -29.19
C GLU A 23 -24.10 -0.33 -28.81
N THR A 24 -22.93 0.29 -29.01
CA THR A 24 -21.64 -0.31 -28.67
C THR A 24 -21.13 0.11 -27.29
N ARG A 25 -21.48 1.32 -26.86
CA ARG A 25 -20.99 1.94 -25.62
C ARG A 25 -21.80 1.55 -24.40
N ASN A 26 -23.13 1.59 -24.53
CA ASN A 26 -24.03 1.39 -23.40
C ASN A 26 -23.95 -0.02 -22.82
N PRO A 27 -23.92 -1.11 -23.61
CA PRO A 27 -23.77 -2.46 -23.04
C PRO A 27 -22.53 -2.62 -22.16
N VAL A 28 -21.39 -2.05 -22.57
CA VAL A 28 -20.14 -2.07 -21.79
C VAL A 28 -20.32 -1.31 -20.48
N ALA A 29 -20.88 -0.10 -20.55
CA ALA A 29 -21.08 0.75 -19.37
C ALA A 29 -22.05 0.11 -18.35
N TYR A 30 -23.15 -0.47 -18.81
CA TYR A 30 -24.13 -1.14 -17.96
C TYR A 30 -23.57 -2.41 -17.31
N GLU A 31 -22.85 -3.24 -18.07
CA GLU A 31 -22.30 -4.48 -17.53
C GLU A 31 -21.22 -4.20 -16.48
N LEU A 32 -20.38 -3.17 -16.70
CA LEU A 32 -19.41 -2.69 -15.71
C LEU A 32 -20.10 -2.13 -14.46
N ALA A 33 -21.16 -1.33 -14.62
CA ALA A 33 -21.89 -0.73 -13.50
C ALA A 33 -22.53 -1.81 -12.62
N LYS A 34 -23.09 -2.84 -13.25
CA LYS A 34 -23.68 -3.98 -12.58
C LYS A 34 -22.65 -4.78 -11.78
N HIS A 35 -21.49 -5.08 -12.38
CA HIS A 35 -20.45 -5.89 -11.72
C HIS A 35 -19.70 -5.13 -10.62
N LEU A 36 -19.33 -3.88 -10.87
CA LEU A 36 -18.59 -3.05 -9.93
C LEU A 36 -19.48 -2.38 -8.88
N LYS A 37 -20.80 -2.40 -9.09
CA LYS A 37 -21.79 -1.65 -8.31
C LYS A 37 -21.49 -0.14 -8.25
N TYR A 38 -20.92 0.39 -9.32
CA TYR A 38 -20.65 1.82 -9.46
C TYR A 38 -21.86 2.55 -10.03
N PRO A 39 -22.17 3.78 -9.56
CA PRO A 39 -23.11 4.65 -10.23
C PRO A 39 -22.72 4.86 -11.71
N LEU A 40 -23.70 4.71 -12.60
CA LEU A 40 -23.57 4.98 -14.03
C LEU A 40 -24.20 6.33 -14.35
N ILE A 41 -23.40 7.23 -14.92
CA ILE A 41 -23.83 8.50 -15.48
C ILE A 41 -23.85 8.34 -16.99
N ASP A 42 -25.04 8.17 -17.57
CA ASP A 42 -25.22 8.10 -19.02
C ASP A 42 -25.60 9.46 -19.59
N GLN A 43 -24.66 10.09 -20.31
CA GLN A 43 -24.88 11.40 -20.93
C GLN A 43 -26.01 11.34 -21.97
N ASP A 44 -26.27 10.18 -22.60
CA ASP A 44 -27.31 10.05 -23.60
C ASP A 44 -28.73 10.19 -23.03
N VAL A 45 -28.90 9.93 -21.73
CA VAL A 45 -30.17 10.11 -21.01
C VAL A 45 -30.41 11.59 -20.71
N THR A 46 -29.33 12.39 -20.64
CA THR A 46 -29.40 13.84 -20.36
C THR A 46 -29.55 14.70 -21.62
N THR A 47 -29.42 14.12 -22.83
CA THR A 47 -29.56 14.81 -24.12
C THR A 47 -30.79 14.29 -24.88
N PRO A 48 -31.90 15.05 -24.98
CA PRO A 48 -33.16 14.54 -25.52
C PRO A 48 -33.26 14.44 -27.05
N SER A 49 -32.21 14.80 -27.84
CA SER A 49 -32.32 14.83 -29.31
C SER A 49 -31.01 14.47 -30.04
N PRO A 50 -31.06 13.69 -31.15
CA PRO A 50 -29.92 13.36 -32.00
C PRO A 50 -29.40 14.53 -32.87
N GLN A 51 -29.99 15.73 -32.75
CA GLN A 51 -29.51 16.99 -33.37
C GLN A 51 -29.10 18.02 -32.32
N ALA A 52 -28.41 17.60 -31.26
CA ALA A 52 -27.93 18.51 -30.24
C ALA A 52 -26.93 19.53 -30.83
N SER A 53 -27.08 20.81 -30.46
CA SER A 53 -26.05 21.81 -30.72
C SER A 53 -24.83 21.52 -29.84
N GLN A 54 -23.66 21.99 -30.27
CA GLN A 54 -22.41 21.84 -29.50
C GLN A 54 -22.54 22.41 -28.08
N ASP A 55 -23.35 23.46 -27.89
CA ASP A 55 -23.62 24.07 -26.58
C ASP A 55 -24.41 23.16 -25.64
N LEU A 56 -25.37 22.38 -26.18
CA LEU A 56 -26.16 21.42 -25.39
C LEU A 56 -25.30 20.25 -24.92
N ASP A 57 -24.39 19.78 -25.77
CA ASP A 57 -23.44 18.72 -25.41
C ASP A 57 -22.49 19.15 -24.29
N ASP A 58 -22.01 20.41 -24.34
CA ASP A 58 -21.15 20.99 -23.31
C ASP A 58 -21.87 21.13 -21.96
N ILE A 59 -23.15 21.52 -21.98
CA ILE A 59 -23.99 21.62 -20.78
C ILE A 59 -24.22 20.22 -20.18
N SER A 60 -24.66 19.25 -20.99
CA SER A 60 -24.91 17.88 -20.53
C SER A 60 -23.64 17.23 -19.98
N PHE A 61 -22.49 17.46 -20.62
CA PHE A 61 -21.20 17.00 -20.11
C PHE A 61 -20.84 17.68 -18.78
N GLY A 62 -21.07 18.98 -18.65
CA GLY A 62 -20.87 19.71 -17.39
C GLY A 62 -21.71 19.17 -16.23
N ILE A 63 -22.97 18.79 -16.50
CA ILE A 63 -23.85 18.16 -15.51
C ILE A 63 -23.29 16.78 -15.11
N ALA A 64 -22.89 15.96 -16.08
CA ALA A 64 -22.30 14.65 -15.81
C ALA A 64 -21.06 14.74 -14.91
N LEU A 65 -20.19 15.73 -15.16
CA LEU A 65 -19.02 16.03 -14.34
C LEU A 65 -19.38 16.45 -12.91
N ALA A 66 -20.37 17.33 -12.75
CA ALA A 66 -20.82 17.75 -11.42
C ALA A 66 -21.37 16.57 -10.60
N ILE A 67 -22.16 15.69 -11.23
CA ILE A 67 -22.67 14.47 -10.59
C ILE A 67 -21.51 13.55 -10.21
N ALA A 68 -20.56 13.31 -11.14
CA ALA A 68 -19.39 12.49 -10.87
C ALA A 68 -18.58 13.03 -9.68
N SER A 69 -18.38 14.35 -9.59
CA SER A 69 -17.63 14.96 -8.49
C SER A 69 -18.32 14.76 -7.15
N LEU A 70 -19.66 14.83 -7.10
CA LEU A 70 -20.43 14.54 -5.90
C LEU A 70 -20.23 13.08 -5.45
N GLN A 71 -20.30 12.11 -6.38
CA GLN A 71 -20.09 10.69 -6.07
C GLN A 71 -18.67 10.43 -5.53
N LEU A 72 -17.66 11.05 -6.14
CA LEU A 72 -16.26 10.85 -5.77
C LEU A 72 -15.92 11.54 -4.44
N LYS A 73 -16.24 12.82 -4.28
CA LYS A 73 -15.85 13.60 -3.11
C LYS A 73 -16.69 13.30 -1.87
N VAL A 74 -18.00 13.18 -2.03
CA VAL A 74 -18.94 13.05 -0.91
C VAL A 74 -19.15 11.61 -0.52
N LEU A 75 -19.30 10.72 -1.52
CA LEU A 75 -19.63 9.32 -1.27
C LEU A 75 -18.41 8.38 -1.34
N GLN A 76 -17.25 8.87 -1.81
CA GLN A 76 -16.04 8.08 -2.00
C GLN A 76 -16.27 6.82 -2.87
N LEU A 77 -17.22 6.91 -3.81
CA LEU A 77 -17.57 5.81 -4.72
C LEU A 77 -16.94 6.03 -6.09
N GLY A 78 -16.42 4.95 -6.69
CA GLY A 78 -16.06 4.98 -8.11
C GLY A 78 -17.29 5.18 -8.99
N VAL A 79 -17.11 5.76 -10.17
CA VAL A 79 -18.19 6.17 -11.07
C VAL A 79 -17.90 5.74 -12.50
N ILE A 80 -18.93 5.36 -13.24
CA ILE A 80 -18.85 5.10 -14.67
C ILE A 80 -19.52 6.26 -15.40
N VAL A 81 -18.80 6.87 -16.34
CA VAL A 81 -19.31 7.96 -17.16
C VAL A 81 -19.40 7.46 -18.60
N SER A 82 -20.61 7.21 -19.08
CA SER A 82 -20.88 6.84 -20.47
C SER A 82 -21.11 8.10 -21.29
N THR A 83 -20.20 8.39 -22.20
CA THR A 83 -20.17 9.67 -22.93
C THR A 83 -19.53 9.49 -24.30
N PRO A 84 -19.99 10.22 -25.36
CA PRO A 84 -19.36 10.16 -26.67
C PRO A 84 -17.89 10.61 -26.67
N LEU A 85 -17.53 11.56 -25.78
CA LEU A 85 -16.21 12.19 -25.68
C LEU A 85 -15.62 12.58 -27.05
N SER A 86 -16.47 13.14 -27.90
CA SER A 86 -16.13 13.53 -29.27
C SER A 86 -15.18 14.74 -29.31
N GLN A 87 -15.10 15.51 -28.22
CA GLN A 87 -14.27 16.71 -28.10
C GLN A 87 -13.07 16.49 -27.16
N ARG A 88 -11.91 17.03 -27.53
CA ARG A 88 -10.70 17.02 -26.69
C ARG A 88 -10.88 17.81 -25.39
N SER A 89 -11.61 18.93 -25.44
CA SER A 89 -11.94 19.77 -24.28
C SER A 89 -12.62 18.98 -23.15
N HIS A 90 -13.49 18.03 -23.49
CA HIS A 90 -14.17 17.16 -22.51
C HIS A 90 -13.21 16.18 -21.85
N LEU A 91 -12.30 15.59 -22.63
CA LEU A 91 -11.26 14.69 -22.11
C LEU A 91 -10.30 15.42 -21.14
N ASP A 92 -9.89 16.64 -21.48
CA ASP A 92 -9.03 17.45 -20.63
C ASP A 92 -9.73 17.81 -19.31
N LYS A 93 -11.01 18.23 -19.37
CA LYS A 93 -11.83 18.49 -18.18
C LYS A 93 -11.99 17.25 -17.28
N LEU A 94 -12.22 16.06 -17.85
CA LEU A 94 -12.27 14.80 -17.09
C LEU A 94 -10.96 14.52 -16.36
N LYS A 95 -9.82 14.76 -17.03
CA LYS A 95 -8.49 14.55 -16.44
C LYS A 95 -8.22 15.52 -15.31
N GLU A 96 -8.57 16.80 -15.47
CA GLU A 96 -8.46 17.81 -14.43
C GLU A 96 -9.36 17.49 -13.23
N GLN A 97 -10.59 17.05 -13.48
CA GLN A 97 -11.51 16.66 -12.42
C GLN A 97 -11.02 15.43 -11.66
N ALA A 98 -10.58 14.38 -12.35
CA ALA A 98 -10.03 13.19 -11.70
C ALA A 98 -8.88 13.57 -10.74
N LYS A 99 -8.00 14.48 -11.18
CA LYS A 99 -6.92 15.01 -10.35
C LYS A 99 -7.43 15.81 -9.15
N SER A 100 -8.43 16.66 -9.33
CA SER A 100 -9.06 17.48 -8.28
C SER A 100 -9.80 16.64 -7.23
N ASP A 101 -10.43 15.56 -7.68
CA ASP A 101 -11.26 14.67 -6.86
C ASP A 101 -10.45 13.51 -6.25
N GLY A 102 -9.12 13.46 -6.48
CA GLY A 102 -8.26 12.40 -5.97
C GLY A 102 -8.53 11.02 -6.59
N ALA A 103 -9.15 10.98 -7.76
CA ALA A 103 -9.63 9.78 -8.43
C ALA A 103 -8.70 9.28 -9.53
N VAL A 104 -8.73 7.97 -9.80
CA VAL A 104 -8.01 7.35 -10.93
C VAL A 104 -8.90 7.36 -12.17
N LEU A 105 -8.48 8.05 -13.23
CA LEU A 105 -9.18 8.06 -14.51
C LEU A 105 -8.75 6.88 -15.41
N VAL A 106 -9.72 6.17 -15.99
CA VAL A 106 -9.52 5.13 -17.01
C VAL A 106 -10.43 5.39 -18.20
N ILE A 107 -9.89 5.32 -19.42
CA ILE A 107 -10.65 5.44 -20.66
C ILE A 107 -10.93 4.06 -21.25
N ILE A 108 -12.20 3.75 -21.50
CA ILE A 108 -12.63 2.52 -22.17
C ILE A 108 -13.21 2.90 -23.53
N GLN A 109 -12.46 2.66 -24.61
CA GLN A 109 -12.84 3.01 -25.96
C GLN A 109 -13.60 1.85 -26.63
N CYS A 110 -14.89 2.02 -26.86
CA CYS A 110 -15.72 1.10 -27.64
C CYS A 110 -15.49 1.32 -29.15
N LEU A 111 -15.41 0.22 -29.90
CA LEU A 111 -15.34 0.22 -31.37
C LEU A 111 -16.74 0.10 -32.00
N PRO A 112 -16.97 0.67 -33.21
CA PRO A 112 -16.01 1.35 -34.08
C PRO A 112 -15.63 2.76 -33.59
N LYS A 113 -14.39 3.15 -33.86
CA LYS A 113 -13.93 4.53 -33.64
C LYS A 113 -14.60 5.46 -34.65
N ASP A 114 -14.93 6.66 -34.19
CA ASP A 114 -15.16 7.79 -35.09
C ASP A 114 -13.79 8.32 -35.56
N LYS A 115 -13.67 8.56 -36.87
CA LYS A 115 -12.43 8.98 -37.52
C LYS A 115 -11.93 10.34 -37.01
N ASN A 116 -12.81 11.15 -36.42
CA ASN A 116 -12.52 12.52 -36.00
C ASN A 116 -12.25 12.68 -34.49
N SER A 117 -12.27 11.61 -33.68
CA SER A 117 -12.24 11.71 -32.21
C SER A 117 -11.20 10.83 -31.48
N ASP A 118 -10.17 10.31 -32.17
CA ASP A 118 -9.11 9.47 -31.57
C ASP A 118 -8.04 10.31 -30.82
N PHE A 119 -8.47 11.07 -29.82
CA PHE A 119 -7.56 11.81 -28.93
C PHE A 119 -6.97 10.88 -27.87
N THR A 120 -5.66 10.97 -27.65
CA THR A 120 -4.95 10.24 -26.59
C THR A 120 -4.60 11.19 -25.45
N LEU A 121 -4.85 10.76 -24.21
CA LEU A 121 -4.44 11.46 -23.00
C LEU A 121 -3.17 10.81 -22.46
N GLU A 122 -2.09 11.57 -22.42
CA GLU A 122 -0.83 11.09 -21.86
C GLU A 122 -0.98 10.76 -20.37
N GLY A 123 -0.50 9.59 -19.96
CA GLY A 123 -0.53 9.12 -18.58
C GLY A 123 -1.87 8.58 -18.08
N VAL A 124 -2.89 8.46 -18.95
CA VAL A 124 -4.21 7.89 -18.60
C VAL A 124 -4.35 6.51 -19.24
N PRO A 125 -4.61 5.44 -18.47
CA PRO A 125 -4.86 4.10 -19.00
C PRO A 125 -6.02 4.09 -20.00
N ARG A 126 -5.80 3.44 -21.15
CA ARG A 126 -6.81 3.30 -22.20
C ARG A 126 -6.94 1.85 -22.64
N PHE A 127 -8.17 1.34 -22.60
CA PHE A 127 -8.52 0.01 -23.11
C PHE A 127 -9.46 0.12 -24.31
N THR A 128 -9.40 -0.86 -25.21
CA THR A 128 -10.27 -0.89 -26.39
C THR A 128 -11.17 -2.11 -26.33
N VAL A 129 -12.48 -1.92 -26.52
CA VAL A 129 -13.49 -2.98 -26.48
C VAL A 129 -14.21 -3.05 -27.83
N ASP A 130 -14.25 -4.22 -28.46
CA ASP A 130 -14.97 -4.46 -29.71
C ASP A 130 -16.18 -5.38 -29.47
N THR A 131 -17.33 -4.76 -29.17
CA THR A 131 -18.59 -5.48 -28.91
C THR A 131 -19.19 -6.13 -30.14
N ARG A 132 -18.64 -5.91 -31.34
CA ARG A 132 -19.08 -6.57 -32.58
C ARG A 132 -18.45 -7.95 -32.79
N LYS A 133 -17.32 -8.21 -32.15
CA LYS A 133 -16.57 -9.48 -32.30
C LYS A 133 -16.92 -10.50 -31.23
N ARG A 134 -17.19 -10.04 -30.02
CA ARG A 134 -17.55 -10.87 -28.86
C ARG A 134 -18.45 -10.10 -27.91
N THR A 135 -19.27 -10.81 -27.15
CA THR A 135 -19.98 -10.23 -26.00
C THR A 135 -18.96 -9.72 -24.99
N PHE A 136 -19.20 -8.53 -24.43
CA PHE A 136 -18.33 -7.98 -23.41
C PHE A 136 -18.53 -8.73 -22.10
N ASP A 137 -17.45 -9.31 -21.58
CA ASP A 137 -17.40 -9.93 -20.26
C ASP A 137 -16.74 -8.95 -19.28
N ALA A 138 -17.52 -8.47 -18.31
CA ALA A 138 -17.03 -7.51 -17.33
C ALA A 138 -16.10 -8.15 -16.31
N GLU A 139 -16.30 -9.41 -15.93
CA GLU A 139 -15.46 -10.09 -14.95
C GLU A 139 -14.06 -10.34 -15.53
N GLU A 140 -13.99 -10.85 -16.77
CA GLU A 140 -12.74 -10.99 -17.54
C GLU A 140 -12.03 -9.63 -17.64
N PHE A 141 -12.74 -8.58 -18.08
CA PHE A 141 -12.16 -7.25 -18.24
C PHE A 141 -11.66 -6.63 -16.93
N ILE A 142 -12.39 -6.84 -15.83
CA ILE A 142 -11.96 -6.32 -14.52
C ILE A 142 -10.65 -7.00 -14.11
N SER A 143 -10.60 -8.33 -14.17
CA SER A 143 -9.42 -9.11 -13.79
C SER A 143 -8.21 -8.81 -14.67
N ASP A 144 -8.42 -8.78 -15.99
CA ASP A 144 -7.35 -8.66 -16.96
C ASP A 144 -6.87 -7.22 -17.17
N GLU A 145 -7.71 -6.20 -16.99
CA GLU A 145 -7.35 -4.83 -17.36
C GLU A 145 -7.50 -3.85 -16.19
N LEU A 146 -8.67 -3.78 -15.55
CA LEU A 146 -8.91 -2.78 -14.50
C LEU A 146 -8.09 -3.05 -13.24
N ASP A 147 -7.93 -4.30 -12.84
CA ASP A 147 -7.10 -4.65 -11.69
C ASP A 147 -5.62 -4.34 -11.97
N LYS A 148 -5.15 -4.46 -13.21
CA LYS A 148 -3.79 -4.00 -13.58
C LYS A 148 -3.66 -2.49 -13.42
N VAL A 149 -4.70 -1.71 -13.72
CA VAL A 149 -4.68 -0.25 -13.48
C VAL A 149 -4.69 0.08 -12.01
N ARG A 150 -5.54 -0.57 -11.20
CA ARG A 150 -5.52 -0.43 -9.74
C ARG A 150 -4.10 -0.69 -9.23
N LYS A 151 -3.51 -1.84 -9.60
CA LYS A 151 -2.13 -2.22 -9.29
C LYS A 151 -1.07 -1.18 -9.71
N ARG A 152 -1.26 -0.44 -10.82
CA ARG A 152 -0.34 0.59 -11.34
C ARG A 152 -0.52 1.98 -10.70
N SER A 153 -1.73 2.31 -10.26
CA SER A 153 -2.04 3.59 -9.59
C SER A 153 -1.61 3.58 -8.13
N HIS A 154 -1.54 2.41 -7.51
CA HIS A 154 -0.99 2.26 -6.17
C HIS A 154 0.53 2.15 -6.24
N ARG A 155 1.21 3.24 -5.84
CA ARG A 155 2.53 3.14 -5.18
C ARG A 155 2.43 2.00 -4.17
N HIS A 156 3.15 0.90 -4.36
CA HIS A 156 2.82 -0.43 -3.81
C HIS A 156 2.66 -0.49 -2.28
N LEU A 157 1.48 -0.14 -1.74
CA LEU A 157 1.16 -0.19 -0.30
C LEU A 157 0.31 -1.42 0.04
N HIS A 158 0.46 -2.48 -0.74
CA HIS A 158 -0.34 -3.69 -0.62
C HIS A 158 0.33 -4.68 0.34
N PRO A 159 -0.46 -5.41 1.14
CA PRO A 159 0.07 -6.53 1.90
C PRO A 159 0.65 -7.59 0.97
N LEU A 160 1.71 -8.25 1.40
CA LEU A 160 2.17 -9.49 0.78
C LEU A 160 1.48 -10.68 1.45
N MET A 161 0.86 -11.53 0.63
CA MET A 161 0.29 -12.80 1.06
C MET A 161 1.30 -13.92 0.95
N PHE A 162 1.27 -14.84 1.90
CA PHE A 162 2.02 -16.09 1.84
C PHE A 162 1.30 -17.11 0.95
N ILE A 163 2.01 -17.69 -0.01
CA ILE A 163 1.51 -18.73 -0.89
C ILE A 163 2.39 -19.97 -0.71
N ASN A 164 1.77 -21.06 -0.27
CA ASN A 164 2.42 -22.36 -0.16
C ASN A 164 2.30 -23.12 -1.48
N ASN A 165 3.25 -22.90 -2.38
CA ASN A 165 3.21 -23.53 -3.69
C ASN A 165 3.90 -24.91 -3.66
N THR A 166 3.11 -25.98 -3.72
CA THR A 166 3.58 -27.37 -3.74
C THR A 166 3.57 -27.99 -5.13
N ILE A 167 3.00 -27.32 -6.14
CA ILE A 167 2.82 -27.87 -7.49
C ILE A 167 3.30 -26.84 -8.53
N ALA A 168 4.38 -27.18 -9.21
CA ALA A 168 5.04 -26.34 -10.21
C ALA A 168 4.21 -26.26 -11.50
N GLU A 169 3.43 -25.19 -11.68
CA GLU A 169 2.84 -24.87 -12.99
C GLU A 169 3.47 -23.62 -13.63
N SER A 170 4.26 -22.82 -12.91
CA SER A 170 5.06 -21.75 -13.50
C SER A 170 6.32 -21.44 -12.69
N GLU A 171 7.43 -21.23 -13.40
CA GLU A 171 8.72 -20.84 -12.81
C GLU A 171 8.70 -19.34 -12.50
N VAL A 172 8.40 -18.97 -11.26
CA VAL A 172 8.32 -17.56 -10.85
C VAL A 172 9.66 -17.08 -10.29
N LYS A 173 10.06 -15.83 -10.53
CA LYS A 173 11.36 -15.28 -10.08
C LYS A 173 11.21 -14.36 -8.88
N CYS A 174 12.03 -14.55 -7.86
CA CYS A 174 12.07 -13.64 -6.71
C CYS A 174 12.65 -12.28 -7.11
N SER A 175 11.92 -11.19 -6.86
CA SER A 175 12.34 -9.82 -7.15
C SER A 175 13.59 -9.39 -6.36
N ARG A 176 13.90 -10.03 -5.24
CA ARG A 176 15.07 -9.69 -4.42
C ARG A 176 16.35 -10.39 -4.87
N CYS A 177 16.31 -11.71 -5.09
CA CYS A 177 17.49 -12.50 -5.43
C CYS A 177 17.60 -12.86 -6.92
N GLN A 178 16.55 -12.62 -7.70
CA GLN A 178 16.43 -12.91 -9.14
C GLN A 178 16.51 -14.40 -9.50
N LYS A 179 16.45 -15.29 -8.51
CA LYS A 179 16.40 -16.74 -8.72
C LYS A 179 14.96 -17.22 -8.85
N SER A 180 14.77 -18.31 -9.58
CA SER A 180 13.49 -19.01 -9.68
C SER A 180 13.08 -19.59 -8.32
N THR A 181 11.79 -19.51 -8.01
CA THR A 181 11.19 -19.98 -6.77
C THR A 181 10.51 -21.33 -7.01
N SER A 182 11.06 -22.40 -6.43
CA SER A 182 10.49 -23.76 -6.51
C SER A 182 9.72 -24.17 -5.26
N GLY A 183 9.46 -23.23 -4.35
CA GLY A 183 8.85 -23.49 -3.04
C GLY A 183 7.97 -22.31 -2.61
N PRO A 184 7.66 -22.18 -1.29
CA PRO A 184 6.76 -21.15 -0.82
C PRO A 184 7.31 -19.75 -1.07
N TYR A 185 6.41 -18.82 -1.39
CA TYR A 185 6.74 -17.44 -1.72
C TYR A 185 5.70 -16.47 -1.16
N TYR A 186 6.07 -15.20 -1.13
CA TYR A 186 5.21 -14.07 -0.85
C TYR A 186 4.91 -13.34 -2.14
N GLN A 187 3.65 -12.94 -2.33
CA GLN A 187 3.23 -12.12 -3.46
C GLN A 187 2.31 -11.02 -2.96
N CYS A 188 2.41 -9.85 -3.57
CA CYS A 188 1.44 -8.77 -3.40
C CYS A 188 0.01 -9.32 -3.50
N PHE A 189 -0.86 -8.94 -2.56
CA PHE A 189 -2.27 -9.37 -2.50
C PHE A 189 -3.00 -9.13 -3.82
N LEU A 190 -2.74 -7.98 -4.45
CA LEU A 190 -3.33 -7.66 -5.75
C LEU A 190 -2.61 -8.36 -6.92
N GLY A 191 -1.59 -9.18 -6.71
CA GLY A 191 -0.87 -9.86 -7.80
C GLY A 191 -0.01 -8.93 -8.64
N CYS A 192 0.76 -8.05 -7.99
CA CYS A 192 1.79 -7.25 -8.67
C CYS A 192 3.06 -8.09 -8.89
N ASP A 193 3.43 -8.36 -10.14
CA ASP A 193 4.58 -9.21 -10.50
C ASP A 193 5.93 -8.72 -9.95
N GLU A 194 6.07 -7.40 -9.74
CA GLU A 194 7.30 -6.80 -9.21
C GLU A 194 7.51 -7.06 -7.71
N TYR A 195 6.48 -7.52 -7.00
CA TYR A 195 6.48 -7.73 -5.55
C TYR A 195 6.21 -9.20 -5.23
N LEU A 196 7.07 -10.04 -5.79
CA LEU A 196 7.11 -11.46 -5.54
C LEU A 196 8.47 -11.85 -4.94
N PHE A 197 8.44 -12.56 -3.83
CA PHE A 197 9.64 -12.89 -3.07
C PHE A 197 9.58 -14.34 -2.62
N ASP A 198 10.63 -15.13 -2.88
CA ASP A 198 10.75 -16.39 -2.14
C ASP A 198 10.73 -16.13 -0.63
N LYS A 199 10.22 -17.11 0.12
CA LYS A 199 10.04 -17.00 1.58
C LYS A 199 11.30 -16.49 2.29
N ALA A 200 12.46 -17.08 2.00
CA ALA A 200 13.72 -16.74 2.66
C ALA A 200 14.22 -15.31 2.32
N CYS A 201 13.93 -14.81 1.13
CA CYS A 201 14.24 -13.44 0.74
C CYS A 201 13.26 -12.41 1.30
N ALA A 202 12.02 -12.79 1.59
CA ALA A 202 11.03 -11.89 2.17
C ALA A 202 11.23 -11.74 3.68
N GLU A 203 11.40 -12.86 4.37
CA GLU A 203 11.38 -12.94 5.82
C GLU A 203 12.63 -12.36 6.51
N LEU A 204 12.42 -11.84 7.72
CA LEU A 204 13.47 -11.48 8.67
C LEU A 204 14.33 -12.73 8.94
N PRO A 205 15.66 -12.66 8.76
CA PRO A 205 16.56 -13.71 9.21
C PRO A 205 16.32 -14.05 10.68
N SER A 206 16.50 -15.33 11.06
CA SER A 206 16.34 -15.76 12.45
C SER A 206 17.28 -15.04 13.42
N ASP A 207 18.40 -14.51 12.92
CA ASP A 207 19.35 -13.71 13.69
C ASP A 207 19.04 -12.21 13.58
N ILE A 208 18.24 -11.74 14.54
CA ILE A 208 17.81 -10.35 14.65
C ILE A 208 18.97 -9.41 14.98
N GLU A 209 20.02 -9.91 15.64
CA GLU A 209 21.19 -9.10 15.99
C GLU A 209 22.01 -8.77 14.76
N ILE A 210 22.13 -9.69 13.79
CA ILE A 210 22.80 -9.39 12.51
C ILE A 210 22.04 -8.31 11.74
N VAL A 211 20.72 -8.39 11.69
CA VAL A 211 19.88 -7.37 11.04
C VAL A 211 20.02 -6.05 11.78
N GLY A 212 19.91 -6.09 13.11
CA GLY A 212 20.16 -5.00 14.04
C GLY A 212 21.63 -4.57 14.16
N LYS A 213 22.58 -5.13 13.41
CA LYS A 213 23.94 -4.56 13.26
C LYS A 213 24.11 -3.91 11.89
N LYS A 214 23.39 -4.39 10.88
CA LYS A 214 23.43 -3.89 9.50
C LYS A 214 22.43 -2.77 9.21
N CYS A 215 21.34 -2.69 9.97
CA CYS A 215 20.32 -1.66 9.79
C CYS A 215 20.89 -0.28 10.15
N PRO A 216 20.89 0.71 9.27
CA PRO A 216 21.36 2.06 9.61
C PRO A 216 20.54 2.68 10.74
N ASP A 217 21.18 3.46 11.62
CA ASP A 217 20.52 4.08 12.78
C ASP A 217 19.39 5.02 12.37
N TYR A 218 19.55 5.73 11.25
CA TYR A 218 18.53 6.64 10.72
C TYR A 218 17.21 5.95 10.35
N LEU A 219 17.20 4.63 10.13
CA LEU A 219 15.96 3.87 9.89
C LEU A 219 15.30 3.35 11.19
N ARG A 220 16.05 3.30 12.29
CA ARG A 220 15.57 2.73 13.57
C ARG A 220 14.84 3.75 14.44
N ARG A 221 15.09 5.03 14.19
CA ARG A 221 14.49 6.15 14.92
C ARG A 221 12.98 6.16 14.72
N SER A 222 12.25 6.61 15.75
CA SER A 222 10.80 6.83 15.66
C SER A 222 10.45 7.88 14.60
N GLN A 223 11.34 8.85 14.36
CA GLN A 223 11.31 9.75 13.20
C GLN A 223 12.49 9.42 12.29
N PRO A 224 12.29 8.59 11.25
CA PRO A 224 13.37 8.16 10.38
C PRO A 224 13.76 9.23 9.36
N GLU A 225 14.96 9.09 8.79
CA GLU A 225 15.44 9.89 7.66
C GLU A 225 15.85 8.96 6.52
N TYR A 226 15.61 9.33 5.26
CA TYR A 226 15.99 8.51 4.10
C TYR A 226 17.39 8.84 3.55
N LEU A 227 18.40 8.77 4.43
CA LEU A 227 19.80 9.08 4.13
C LEU A 227 20.54 7.96 3.38
N PHE A 228 19.91 7.36 2.37
CA PHE A 228 20.50 6.25 1.63
C PHE A 228 21.76 6.68 0.85
N PRO A 229 22.86 5.90 0.92
CA PRO A 229 24.03 6.10 0.07
C PRO A 229 23.68 6.07 -1.43
N LYS A 230 24.37 6.85 -2.26
CA LYS A 230 24.01 7.02 -3.69
C LYS A 230 24.10 5.71 -4.49
N ASP A 231 25.03 4.84 -4.14
CA ASP A 231 25.30 3.55 -4.80
C ASP A 231 24.21 2.50 -4.56
N VAL A 232 23.48 2.60 -3.43
CA VAL A 232 22.36 1.69 -3.13
C VAL A 232 21.01 2.21 -3.59
N ARG A 233 20.89 3.52 -3.89
CA ARG A 233 19.64 4.13 -4.36
C ARG A 233 19.16 3.43 -5.63
N ARG A 234 17.90 2.99 -5.61
CA ARG A 234 17.25 2.37 -6.76
C ARG A 234 15.98 3.12 -7.12
N LYS A 235 15.86 3.43 -8.41
CA LYS A 235 14.60 3.88 -9.01
C LYS A 235 13.63 2.70 -9.06
N CYS A 236 12.35 2.97 -8.87
CA CYS A 236 11.33 2.03 -9.32
C CYS A 236 11.17 2.10 -10.83
N LYS A 237 10.53 1.07 -11.40
CA LYS A 237 10.26 1.00 -12.84
C LYS A 237 9.49 2.22 -13.35
N ILE A 238 8.48 2.67 -12.61
CA ILE A 238 7.69 3.86 -12.98
C ILE A 238 8.55 5.13 -13.05
N CYS A 239 9.45 5.34 -12.08
CA CYS A 239 10.36 6.50 -12.12
C CYS A 239 11.39 6.37 -13.25
N GLU A 240 11.88 5.15 -13.48
CA GLU A 240 12.80 4.87 -14.58
C GLU A 240 12.17 5.13 -15.95
N ASP A 241 10.96 4.62 -16.20
CA ASP A 241 10.21 4.81 -17.44
C ASP A 241 9.91 6.29 -17.70
N LYS A 242 9.74 7.09 -16.64
CA LYS A 242 9.51 8.55 -16.71
C LYS A 242 10.80 9.37 -16.79
N GLY A 243 11.97 8.73 -16.87
CA GLY A 243 13.27 9.42 -16.87
C GLY A 243 13.56 10.22 -15.60
N LYS A 244 12.90 9.88 -14.48
CA LYS A 244 13.09 10.55 -13.19
C LYS A 244 14.26 9.92 -12.44
N GLU A 245 14.96 10.74 -11.66
CA GLU A 245 15.95 10.26 -10.70
C GLU A 245 15.26 9.53 -9.53
N PHE A 246 16.08 8.88 -8.69
CA PHE A 246 15.63 8.37 -7.40
C PHE A 246 14.95 9.49 -6.60
N SER A 247 13.83 9.18 -5.96
CA SER A 247 13.07 10.14 -5.15
C SER A 247 12.72 9.53 -3.80
N ASP A 248 13.08 10.22 -2.72
CA ASP A 248 12.61 9.95 -1.36
C ASP A 248 11.11 10.18 -1.17
N SER A 249 10.50 10.93 -2.09
CA SER A 249 9.07 11.20 -2.21
C SER A 249 8.31 10.05 -2.90
N CYS A 250 9.00 9.00 -3.31
CA CYS A 250 8.45 7.83 -4.00
C CYS A 250 8.62 6.56 -3.15
N HIS A 251 7.50 6.02 -2.66
CA HIS A 251 7.42 4.76 -1.90
C HIS A 251 8.20 3.61 -2.59
N ASP A 252 7.97 3.43 -3.90
CA ASP A 252 8.63 2.41 -4.72
C ASP A 252 10.14 2.58 -4.79
N CYS A 253 10.64 3.81 -4.90
CA CYS A 253 12.08 4.06 -4.86
C CYS A 253 12.68 3.71 -3.48
N LEU A 254 11.99 4.06 -2.40
CA LEU A 254 12.41 3.73 -1.03
C LEU A 254 12.50 2.21 -0.84
N PHE A 255 11.45 1.50 -1.25
CA PHE A 255 11.38 0.05 -1.11
C PHE A 255 12.42 -0.67 -1.98
N GLN A 256 12.58 -0.28 -3.25
CA GLN A 256 13.62 -0.83 -4.14
C GLN A 256 15.03 -0.58 -3.59
N THR A 257 15.24 0.58 -2.96
CA THR A 257 16.50 0.91 -2.28
C THR A 257 16.73 0.02 -1.06
N ASN A 258 15.70 -0.22 -0.24
CA ASN A 258 15.78 -1.18 0.86
C ASN A 258 16.13 -2.60 0.37
N MET A 259 15.50 -3.04 -0.72
CA MET A 259 15.79 -4.35 -1.30
C MET A 259 17.24 -4.47 -1.76
N LYS A 260 17.75 -3.45 -2.46
CA LYS A 260 19.13 -3.41 -2.94
C LYS A 260 20.15 -3.36 -1.80
N GLY A 261 19.92 -2.51 -0.81
CA GLY A 261 20.79 -2.35 0.36
C GLY A 261 20.67 -3.47 1.39
N LYS A 262 19.60 -4.27 1.33
CA LYS A 262 19.26 -5.32 2.29
C LYS A 262 19.25 -4.82 3.74
N PHE A 263 18.75 -3.60 3.96
CA PHE A 263 18.73 -2.99 5.30
C PHE A 263 17.72 -3.66 6.22
N LEU A 264 16.52 -3.91 5.70
CA LEU A 264 15.40 -4.49 6.42
C LEU A 264 14.77 -5.62 5.60
N PRO A 265 14.28 -6.69 6.23
CA PRO A 265 13.41 -7.66 5.56
C PRO A 265 12.07 -7.04 5.18
N ILE A 266 11.35 -7.73 4.32
CA ILE A 266 10.06 -7.27 3.81
C ILE A 266 8.93 -7.79 4.70
N ILE A 267 9.09 -9.02 5.21
CA ILE A 267 8.17 -9.67 6.13
C ILE A 267 8.91 -10.00 7.43
N ALA A 268 8.25 -9.82 8.56
CA ALA A 268 8.76 -10.25 9.85
C ALA A 268 7.71 -11.08 10.59
N ASN A 269 8.07 -12.33 10.89
CA ASN A 269 7.32 -13.18 11.81
C ASN A 269 7.92 -12.95 13.21
N HIS A 270 7.19 -12.27 14.09
CA HIS A 270 7.69 -11.84 15.39
C HIS A 270 6.89 -12.49 16.53
N GLU A 271 7.56 -12.98 17.57
CA GLU A 271 6.93 -13.79 18.64
C GLU A 271 5.84 -13.04 19.43
N SER A 272 5.89 -11.71 19.41
CA SER A 272 4.85 -10.88 20.04
C SER A 272 3.51 -10.88 19.29
N HIS A 273 3.44 -11.43 18.07
CA HIS A 273 2.25 -11.35 17.23
C HIS A 273 2.11 -12.55 16.28
N ALA A 274 0.91 -13.13 16.21
CA ALA A 274 0.69 -14.35 15.44
C ALA A 274 0.77 -14.18 13.92
N HIS A 275 0.42 -13.00 13.40
CA HIS A 275 0.40 -12.73 11.97
C HIS A 275 1.72 -12.13 11.46
N PRO A 276 2.10 -12.37 10.19
CA PRO A 276 3.26 -11.74 9.58
C PRO A 276 3.14 -10.21 9.52
N LEU A 277 4.21 -9.52 9.90
CA LEU A 277 4.30 -8.06 9.81
C LEU A 277 4.97 -7.66 8.50
N ASN A 278 4.38 -6.72 7.77
CA ASN A 278 4.89 -6.20 6.51
C ASN A 278 5.69 -4.92 6.76
N LEU A 279 6.84 -4.79 6.13
CA LEU A 279 7.60 -3.55 6.09
C LEU A 279 6.85 -2.52 5.25
N LEU A 280 6.59 -1.36 5.85
CA LEU A 280 5.99 -0.20 5.21
C LEU A 280 7.02 0.95 5.21
N MET A 281 7.27 1.58 4.06
CA MET A 281 8.23 2.69 3.92
C MET A 281 7.60 3.90 3.22
N MET A 282 6.88 4.72 3.97
CA MET A 282 6.18 5.90 3.45
C MET A 282 7.11 7.10 3.25
N PRO A 283 6.99 7.85 2.15
CA PRO A 283 7.71 9.11 2.01
C PRO A 283 7.41 10.07 3.16
N LEU A 284 8.42 10.84 3.59
CA LEU A 284 8.29 11.74 4.75
C LEU A 284 7.16 12.77 4.55
N SER A 285 6.95 13.21 3.31
CA SER A 285 5.89 14.17 2.94
C SER A 285 4.46 13.68 3.24
N TYR A 286 4.27 12.38 3.49
CA TYR A 286 2.96 11.83 3.85
C TYR A 286 2.58 12.08 5.31
N ASN A 287 3.54 12.47 6.16
CA ASN A 287 3.32 12.61 7.60
C ASN A 287 2.64 11.38 8.21
N TYR A 288 2.98 10.18 7.71
CA TYR A 288 2.40 8.94 8.20
C TYR A 288 2.86 8.71 9.64
N GLU A 289 1.90 8.57 10.55
CA GLU A 289 2.12 8.33 11.98
C GLU A 289 1.38 7.07 12.42
N TYR A 290 1.97 6.32 13.34
CA TYR A 290 1.35 5.14 13.95
C TYR A 290 1.80 4.99 15.40
N ARG A 291 1.00 4.30 16.22
CA ARG A 291 1.39 3.93 17.57
C ARG A 291 2.09 2.56 17.56
N CYS A 292 3.25 2.47 18.18
CA CYS A 292 3.98 1.22 18.33
C CYS A 292 3.35 0.36 19.43
N SER A 293 2.98 -0.88 19.11
CA SER A 293 2.44 -1.85 20.05
C SER A 293 3.49 -2.38 21.04
N GLY A 294 4.77 -2.12 20.81
CA GLY A 294 5.87 -2.52 21.69
C GLY A 294 6.16 -1.51 22.79
N CYS A 295 6.68 -0.33 22.43
CA CYS A 295 7.01 0.70 23.42
C CYS A 295 5.85 1.64 23.77
N GLY A 296 4.77 1.65 22.99
CA GLY A 296 3.62 2.54 23.18
C GLY A 296 3.78 3.93 22.55
N ASP A 297 4.97 4.33 22.14
CA ASP A 297 5.24 5.63 21.54
C ASP A 297 4.81 5.72 20.06
N PHE A 298 4.70 6.94 19.57
CA PHE A 298 4.43 7.20 18.16
C PHE A 298 5.68 6.99 17.30
N GLY A 299 5.48 6.46 16.10
CA GLY A 299 6.47 6.32 15.05
C GLY A 299 5.97 6.93 13.76
N HIS A 300 6.91 7.24 12.87
CA HIS A 300 6.62 7.91 11.62
C HIS A 300 7.24 7.19 10.43
N SER A 301 6.56 7.26 9.29
CA SER A 301 7.00 6.88 7.95
C SER A 301 7.41 5.42 7.72
N ILE A 302 8.22 4.81 8.57
CA ILE A 302 8.65 3.42 8.47
C ILE A 302 8.06 2.58 9.60
N SER A 303 7.44 1.44 9.27
CA SER A 303 6.85 0.54 10.27
C SER A 303 6.89 -0.91 9.83
N TYR A 304 6.74 -1.81 10.81
CA TYR A 304 6.29 -3.18 10.56
C TYR A 304 4.83 -3.28 10.97
N ARG A 305 3.95 -3.53 10.00
CA ARG A 305 2.50 -3.49 10.18
C ARG A 305 1.87 -4.85 9.91
N CYS A 306 1.01 -5.30 10.82
CA CYS A 306 0.04 -6.33 10.52
C CYS A 306 -1.13 -5.72 9.74
N TYR A 307 -1.58 -6.35 8.67
CA TYR A 307 -2.77 -5.90 7.95
C TYR A 307 -4.06 -6.50 8.53
N ASP A 308 -3.98 -7.65 9.20
CA ASP A 308 -5.12 -8.34 9.82
C ASP A 308 -5.45 -7.77 11.22
N CYS A 309 -4.51 -7.06 11.83
CA CYS A 309 -4.62 -6.53 13.19
C CYS A 309 -4.14 -5.08 13.24
N ASN A 310 -4.64 -4.29 14.18
CA ASN A 310 -4.09 -2.95 14.45
C ASN A 310 -2.78 -3.05 15.26
N PHE A 311 -1.80 -3.77 14.73
CA PHE A 311 -0.52 -4.04 15.37
C PHE A 311 0.60 -3.47 14.51
N ASN A 312 1.35 -2.52 15.07
CA ASN A 312 2.42 -1.82 14.36
C ASN A 312 3.65 -1.76 15.26
N LEU A 313 4.85 -1.91 14.70
CA LEU A 313 6.10 -1.80 15.44
C LEU A 313 7.04 -0.83 14.76
N HIS A 314 7.80 -0.08 15.57
CA HIS A 314 8.99 0.59 15.10
C HIS A 314 10.01 -0.41 14.58
N VAL A 315 10.82 0.02 13.62
CA VAL A 315 12.02 -0.71 13.20
C VAL A 315 12.96 -0.93 14.38
N GLY A 316 13.14 0.08 15.24
CA GLY A 316 13.94 -0.06 16.46
C GLY A 316 13.37 -1.12 17.41
N CYS A 317 12.05 -1.12 17.63
CA CYS A 317 11.39 -2.06 18.54
C CYS A 317 11.46 -3.51 18.05
N ILE A 318 11.16 -3.75 16.77
CA ILE A 318 11.21 -5.11 16.23
C ILE A 318 12.63 -5.68 16.25
N LEU A 319 13.67 -4.83 16.14
CA LEU A 319 15.07 -5.24 16.13
C LEU A 319 15.70 -5.33 17.53
N LEU A 320 14.92 -5.17 18.60
CA LEU A 320 15.43 -5.32 19.95
C LEU A 320 15.97 -6.74 20.18
N PRO A 321 17.15 -6.88 20.80
CA PRO A 321 17.69 -8.19 21.11
C PRO A 321 16.76 -8.93 22.09
N ARG A 322 16.55 -10.23 21.86
CA ARG A 322 15.73 -11.05 22.76
C ARG A 322 16.32 -11.17 24.15
N THR A 323 17.64 -11.08 24.26
CA THR A 323 18.37 -11.22 25.51
C THR A 323 19.51 -10.23 25.54
N ILE A 324 19.71 -9.58 26.68
CA ILE A 324 20.76 -8.59 26.90
C ILE A 324 21.51 -8.91 28.19
N SER A 325 22.82 -8.69 28.17
CA SER A 325 23.62 -8.58 29.38
C SER A 325 23.54 -7.15 29.90
N TYR A 326 23.22 -6.98 31.18
CA TYR A 326 23.07 -5.68 31.81
C TYR A 326 24.19 -5.50 32.83
N ASP A 327 25.01 -4.46 32.72
CA ASP A 327 26.30 -4.37 33.45
C ASP A 327 26.17 -4.42 34.99
N TYR A 328 25.00 -4.08 35.53
CA TYR A 328 24.73 -4.12 36.98
C TYR A 328 24.15 -5.45 37.47
N ASP A 329 23.57 -6.27 36.57
CA ASP A 329 23.04 -7.59 36.89
C ASP A 329 23.88 -8.67 36.22
N LYS A 330 24.43 -9.61 37.00
CA LYS A 330 25.14 -10.79 36.46
C LYS A 330 24.24 -11.72 35.62
N HIS A 331 22.95 -11.39 35.48
CA HIS A 331 21.93 -12.23 34.90
C HIS A 331 21.37 -11.58 33.62
N PRO A 332 21.16 -12.37 32.56
CA PRO A 332 20.62 -11.86 31.31
C PRO A 332 19.15 -11.44 31.47
N LEU A 333 18.79 -10.28 30.93
CA LEU A 333 17.40 -9.85 30.85
C LEU A 333 16.78 -10.35 29.53
N ARG A 334 15.53 -10.82 29.60
CA ARG A 334 14.76 -11.34 28.46
C ARG A 334 13.65 -10.38 28.07
N LEU A 335 13.52 -10.12 26.77
CA LEU A 335 12.43 -9.29 26.25
C LEU A 335 11.09 -10.03 26.39
N THR A 336 10.10 -9.36 26.97
CA THR A 336 8.76 -9.91 27.24
C THR A 336 7.69 -9.02 26.62
N TYR A 337 6.68 -9.66 26.01
CA TYR A 337 5.64 -9.00 25.21
C TYR A 337 4.25 -9.06 25.85
N ASP A 338 4.00 -10.06 26.70
CA ASP A 338 2.72 -10.30 27.35
C ASP A 338 2.83 -10.08 28.87
N SER A 339 1.92 -9.29 29.42
CA SER A 339 1.83 -9.05 30.87
C SER A 339 0.81 -9.95 31.56
N LEU A 340 0.14 -10.86 30.84
CA LEU A 340 -0.95 -11.68 31.37
C LEU A 340 -0.48 -12.88 32.22
N GLU A 341 0.82 -13.19 32.24
CA GLU A 341 1.33 -14.15 33.22
C GLU A 341 1.21 -13.57 34.62
N GLN A 342 0.55 -14.32 35.52
CA GLN A 342 0.30 -13.92 36.91
C GLN A 342 1.59 -13.44 37.62
N SER A 343 2.73 -14.05 37.29
CA SER A 343 4.07 -13.74 37.81
C SER A 343 4.57 -12.33 37.45
N TYR A 344 4.03 -11.70 36.40
CA TYR A 344 4.39 -10.33 35.98
C TYR A 344 3.39 -9.27 36.44
N LEU A 345 2.15 -9.65 36.74
CA LEU A 345 1.11 -8.73 37.22
C LEU A 345 1.48 -8.10 38.56
N ASP A 346 2.12 -8.87 39.44
CA ASP A 346 2.61 -8.40 40.74
C ASP A 346 3.86 -7.49 40.61
N LYS A 347 4.47 -7.42 39.41
CA LYS A 347 5.72 -6.71 39.13
C LYS A 347 5.45 -5.49 38.25
N SER A 348 4.69 -4.56 38.81
CA SER A 348 4.24 -3.35 38.10
C SER A 348 5.27 -2.22 38.02
N HIS A 349 6.46 -2.36 38.62
CA HIS A 349 7.46 -1.29 38.67
C HIS A 349 8.77 -1.70 37.99
N CYS A 350 9.37 -0.73 37.29
CA CYS A 350 10.70 -0.87 36.69
C CYS A 350 11.79 -0.77 37.76
N GLU A 351 12.70 -1.73 37.79
CA GLU A 351 13.77 -1.81 38.77
C GLU A 351 14.80 -0.68 38.61
N ALA A 352 15.07 -0.27 37.37
CA ALA A 352 16.06 0.76 37.06
C ALA A 352 15.60 2.19 37.43
N CYS A 353 14.33 2.53 37.21
CA CYS A 353 13.82 3.90 37.45
C CYS A 353 12.79 4.01 38.57
N LYS A 354 12.38 2.88 39.16
CA LYS A 354 11.38 2.78 40.25
C LYS A 354 10.00 3.34 39.91
N LYS A 355 9.70 3.57 38.62
CA LYS A 355 8.38 4.04 38.15
C LYS A 355 7.50 2.87 37.74
N GLU A 356 6.19 3.08 37.82
CA GLU A 356 5.19 2.14 37.34
C GLU A 356 5.32 1.90 35.82
N ARG A 357 5.10 0.65 35.42
CA ARG A 357 5.13 0.16 34.05
C ARG A 357 3.71 0.14 33.50
N ASN A 358 3.57 0.48 32.22
CA ASN A 358 2.34 0.18 31.52
C ASN A 358 2.26 -1.32 31.19
N PRO A 359 1.23 -2.06 31.66
CA PRO A 359 1.05 -3.48 31.36
C PRO A 359 1.09 -3.80 29.87
N ALA A 360 0.55 -2.90 29.03
CA ALA A 360 0.46 -3.09 27.59
C ALA A 360 1.78 -2.85 26.82
N HIS A 361 2.83 -2.35 27.49
CA HIS A 361 4.12 -2.10 26.84
C HIS A 361 5.09 -3.26 27.14
N TRP A 362 5.95 -3.54 26.17
CA TRP A 362 7.03 -4.51 26.30
C TRP A 362 8.04 -4.06 27.36
N PHE A 363 8.74 -5.02 27.94
CA PHE A 363 9.74 -4.80 28.98
C PHE A 363 10.76 -5.93 28.98
N TYR A 364 11.87 -5.71 29.66
CA TYR A 364 12.86 -6.74 29.94
C TYR A 364 12.62 -7.34 31.31
N TYR A 365 12.66 -8.67 31.41
CA TYR A 365 12.50 -9.42 32.65
C TYR A 365 13.76 -10.23 32.98
N CYS A 366 14.17 -10.19 34.24
CA CYS A 366 15.20 -11.07 34.78
C CYS A 366 14.54 -12.21 35.56
N PRO A 367 14.61 -13.47 35.12
CA PRO A 367 14.08 -14.59 35.89
C PRO A 367 14.82 -14.83 37.21
N ALA A 368 16.11 -14.53 37.27
CA ALA A 368 16.93 -14.79 38.45
C ALA A 368 16.81 -13.71 39.54
N CYS A 369 16.74 -12.43 39.13
CA CYS A 369 16.50 -11.32 40.05
C CYS A 369 15.00 -11.07 40.27
N GLU A 370 14.14 -11.75 39.49
CA GLU A 370 12.70 -11.57 39.51
C GLU A 370 12.25 -10.11 39.26
N SER A 371 13.06 -9.34 38.53
CA SER A 371 12.88 -7.90 38.30
C SER A 371 12.46 -7.58 36.87
N THR A 372 11.77 -6.45 36.69
CA THR A 372 11.38 -5.93 35.36
C THR A 372 12.07 -4.60 35.08
N THR A 373 12.34 -4.30 33.82
CA THR A 373 12.99 -3.05 33.39
C THR A 373 12.33 -2.53 32.11
N HIS A 374 12.02 -1.24 32.05
CA HIS A 374 11.52 -0.61 30.81
C HIS A 374 12.53 -0.74 29.67
N LEU A 375 12.05 -0.77 28.42
CA LEU A 375 12.91 -0.79 27.23
C LEU A 375 13.94 0.36 27.25
N ASP A 376 13.48 1.59 27.52
CA ASP A 376 14.35 2.78 27.50
C ASP A 376 15.30 2.85 28.70
N CYS A 377 14.96 2.19 29.80
CA CYS A 377 15.84 2.14 30.97
C CYS A 377 17.06 1.25 30.71
N VAL A 378 16.93 0.25 29.85
CA VAL A 378 18.06 -0.55 29.39
C VAL A 378 18.95 0.27 28.45
N THR A 379 18.36 0.84 27.40
CA THR A 379 19.11 1.46 26.29
C THR A 379 19.88 2.71 26.74
N ASN A 380 19.31 3.50 27.65
CA ASN A 380 19.95 4.72 28.17
C ASN A 380 21.11 4.46 29.15
N GLN A 381 21.22 3.25 29.71
CA GLN A 381 22.27 2.93 30.67
C GLN A 381 23.54 2.35 30.02
N SER A 382 23.41 1.74 28.84
CA SER A 382 24.54 1.38 27.97
C SER A 382 25.31 2.59 27.39
N ILE A 383 24.82 3.82 27.59
CA ILE A 383 25.43 5.08 27.10
C ILE A 383 26.28 5.78 28.19
N ARG A 384 26.31 5.26 29.42
CA ARG A 384 27.20 5.78 30.47
C ARG A 384 28.49 4.97 30.53
N SER A 385 29.37 5.18 29.55
CA SER A 385 30.78 4.76 29.59
C SER A 385 31.66 5.88 30.11
#